data_AF-A0A1V5ZKH3-F1
#
_entry.id   AF-A0A1V5ZKH3-F1
#
_cell.length_a   1.000
_cell.length_b   1.000
_cell.length_c   1.000
_cell.angle_alpha   90.00
_cell.angle_beta   90.00
_cell.angle_gamma   90.00
#
_symmetry.space_group_name_H-M   'P 1'
#
loop_
_entity.id
_entity.type
_entity.pdbx_description
1 polymer ?
#
loop_
_entity_poly.entity_id
_entity_poly.type
_entity_poly.pdbx_seq_one_letter_code
_entity_poly.pdbx_strand_id
1 'polypeptide(L)'
;MSATRNLISEIGSIIKAKGKISNFGYLTRNNKTYYTVLLYNVETNNKKIDHLWLVANENFISQNPGKGDTIIFETTIHPYRNRKGIKNLGATRFKLIKIANRQNKLSIKEYIEKVSVKLI
;
A
#
# COMPACT_ATOMS: atom_id res chain seq x y z
N MET A 1 -26.73 -26.29 7.98
CA MET A 1 -26.89 -24.82 7.86
C MET A 1 -25.74 -24.27 7.03
N SER A 2 -26.07 -23.60 5.91
CA SER A 2 -25.13 -23.10 4.90
C SER A 2 -24.24 -21.97 5.45
N ALA A 3 -22.91 -22.13 5.34
CA ALA A 3 -21.89 -21.14 5.69
C ALA A 3 -21.81 -19.95 4.70
N THR A 4 -22.96 -19.51 4.20
CA THR A 4 -23.10 -18.30 3.39
C THR A 4 -23.61 -17.18 4.27
N ARG A 5 -22.70 -16.30 4.71
CA ARG A 5 -22.85 -14.84 4.91
C ARG A 5 -21.86 -14.34 5.96
N ASN A 6 -20.60 -14.15 5.54
CA ASN A 6 -19.73 -13.11 6.09
C ASN A 6 -18.80 -12.64 4.96
N LEU A 7 -19.42 -12.31 3.82
CA LEU A 7 -18.80 -11.50 2.78
C LEU A 7 -18.61 -10.08 3.36
N ILE A 8 -17.56 -9.96 4.17
CA ILE A 8 -16.65 -8.83 4.35
C ILE A 8 -17.29 -7.47 4.00
N SER A 9 -17.89 -6.80 4.99
CA SER A 9 -18.48 -5.45 4.85
C SER A 9 -17.48 -4.37 4.37
N GLU A 10 -16.18 -4.68 4.45
CA GLU A 10 -15.08 -3.79 4.07
C GLU A 10 -14.64 -3.93 2.60
N ILE A 11 -15.07 -4.98 1.88
CA ILE A 11 -14.76 -5.12 0.44
C ILE A 11 -15.56 -4.10 -0.34
N GLY A 12 -14.87 -3.31 -1.17
CA GLY A 12 -15.49 -2.24 -1.95
C GLY A 12 -15.78 -0.95 -1.16
N SER A 13 -15.65 -0.98 0.16
CA SER A 13 -15.80 0.18 1.04
C SER A 13 -14.45 0.91 1.21
N ILE A 14 -14.49 2.23 1.37
CA ILE A 14 -13.32 2.99 1.80
C ILE A 14 -13.14 2.74 3.30
N ILE A 15 -12.00 2.19 3.67
CA ILE A 15 -11.62 1.94 5.07
C ILE A 15 -10.41 2.76 5.46
N LYS A 16 -10.29 3.07 6.75
CA LYS A 16 -9.05 3.58 7.33
C LYS A 16 -8.20 2.40 7.80
N ALA A 17 -6.94 2.42 7.41
CA ALA A 17 -5.96 1.42 7.78
C ALA A 17 -4.69 2.10 8.28
N LYS A 18 -3.93 1.36 9.09
CA LYS A 18 -2.63 1.77 9.60
C LYS A 18 -1.61 0.75 9.14
N GLY A 19 -0.49 1.20 8.58
CA GLY A 19 0.54 0.30 8.07
C GLY A 19 1.93 0.88 8.23
N LYS A 20 2.93 0.00 8.34
CA LYS A 20 4.33 0.40 8.45
C LYS A 20 5.02 0.25 7.10
N ILE A 21 5.63 1.33 6.60
CA ILE A 21 6.39 1.29 5.36
C ILE A 21 7.62 0.41 5.56
N SER A 22 7.75 -0.60 4.72
CA SER A 22 8.85 -1.55 4.77
C SER A 22 9.82 -1.38 3.62
N ASN A 23 9.30 -1.12 2.43
CA ASN A 23 10.13 -0.96 1.25
C ASN A 23 9.44 -0.13 0.17
N PHE A 24 10.23 0.30 -0.80
CA PHE A 24 9.75 0.91 -2.03
C PHE A 24 10.08 0.00 -3.21
N GLY A 25 9.27 0.13 -4.25
CA GLY A 25 9.39 -0.58 -5.52
C GLY A 25 8.99 0.34 -6.67
N TYR A 26 9.13 -0.16 -7.89
CA TYR A 26 8.53 0.45 -9.05
C TYR A 26 8.07 -0.62 -10.04
N LEU A 27 7.11 -0.24 -10.88
CA LEU A 27 6.61 -1.05 -11.98
C LEU A 27 6.57 -0.16 -13.23
N THR A 28 7.22 -0.59 -14.31
CA THR A 28 7.11 0.08 -15.61
C THR A 28 6.07 -0.64 -16.46
N ARG A 29 5.05 0.09 -16.94
CA ARG A 29 4.02 -0.44 -17.83
C ARG A 29 3.62 0.63 -18.84
N ASN A 30 3.57 0.27 -20.12
CA ASN A 30 3.20 1.19 -21.22
C ASN A 30 4.02 2.51 -21.19
N ASN A 31 5.35 2.41 -21.04
CA ASN A 31 6.27 3.54 -20.89
C ASN A 31 5.98 4.48 -19.72
N LYS A 32 5.14 4.08 -18.76
CA LYS A 32 4.89 4.81 -17.52
C LYS A 32 5.46 4.05 -16.33
N THR A 33 6.21 4.76 -15.49
CA THR A 33 6.74 4.21 -14.24
C THR A 33 5.78 4.51 -13.10
N TYR A 34 5.39 3.47 -12.36
CA TYR A 34 4.55 3.54 -11.18
C TYR A 34 5.40 3.19 -9.96
N TYR A 35 5.59 4.14 -9.04
CA TYR A 35 6.27 3.86 -7.78
C TYR A 35 5.33 3.15 -6.82
N THR A 36 5.82 2.13 -6.14
CA THR A 36 5.03 1.30 -5.23
C THR A 36 5.63 1.28 -3.82
N VAL A 37 4.79 1.08 -2.83
CA VAL A 37 5.14 1.06 -1.42
C VAL A 37 4.67 -0.26 -0.84
N LEU A 38 5.57 -0.96 -0.15
CA LEU A 38 5.24 -2.15 0.62
C LEU A 38 4.97 -1.78 2.06
N LEU A 39 3.76 -2.07 2.52
CA LEU A 39 3.38 -1.98 3.92
C LEU A 39 3.38 -3.37 4.57
N TYR A 40 3.90 -3.48 5.79
CA TYR A 40 3.68 -4.63 6.68
C TYR A 40 2.80 -4.21 7.86
N ASN A 41 2.29 -5.23 8.58
CA ASN A 41 1.47 -5.06 9.79
C ASN A 41 0.31 -4.09 9.52
N VAL A 42 -0.41 -4.32 8.42
CA VAL A 42 -1.52 -3.45 8.06
C VAL A 42 -2.71 -3.81 8.94
N GLU A 43 -3.01 -2.90 9.86
CA GLU A 43 -4.12 -2.99 10.80
C GLU A 43 -5.35 -2.29 10.21
N THR A 44 -6.44 -3.04 10.14
CA THR A 44 -7.78 -2.53 9.82
C THR A 44 -8.68 -2.71 11.05
N ASN A 45 -9.89 -2.17 11.03
CA ASN A 45 -10.83 -2.29 12.15
C ASN A 45 -11.14 -3.74 12.55
N ASN A 46 -11.13 -4.68 11.60
CA ASN A 46 -11.56 -6.07 11.85
C ASN A 46 -10.55 -7.14 11.44
N LYS A 47 -9.46 -6.78 10.75
CA LYS A 47 -8.48 -7.76 10.21
C LYS A 47 -7.05 -7.25 10.23
N LYS A 48 -6.11 -8.19 10.36
CA LYS A 48 -4.69 -7.99 10.03
C LYS A 48 -4.45 -8.42 8.59
N ILE A 49 -3.76 -7.58 7.83
CA ILE A 49 -3.26 -7.90 6.50
C ILE A 49 -1.74 -8.01 6.63
N ASP A 50 -1.19 -9.17 6.26
CA ASP A 50 0.24 -9.46 6.41
C ASP A 50 1.08 -8.39 5.72
N HIS A 51 0.82 -8.17 4.43
CA HIS A 51 1.51 -7.17 3.64
C HIS A 51 0.61 -6.60 2.53
N LEU A 52 0.90 -5.37 2.14
CA LEU A 52 0.15 -4.68 1.10
C LEU A 52 1.08 -3.87 0.21
N TRP A 53 1.01 -4.12 -1.09
CA TRP A 53 1.61 -3.24 -2.09
C TRP A 53 0.63 -2.17 -2.49
N LEU A 54 1.07 -0.92 -2.46
CA LEU A 54 0.30 0.25 -2.84
C LEU A 54 1.03 1.01 -3.94
N VAL A 55 0.30 1.58 -4.89
CA VAL A 55 0.87 2.54 -5.85
C VAL A 55 0.89 3.91 -5.19
N ALA A 56 2.06 4.54 -5.15
CA ALA A 56 2.24 5.89 -4.64
C ALA A 56 1.73 6.92 -5.65
N ASN A 57 0.71 7.69 -5.25
CA ASN A 57 0.25 8.85 -6.03
C ASN A 57 1.12 10.08 -5.73
N GLU A 58 0.91 11.15 -6.50
CA GLU A 58 1.68 12.40 -6.37
C GLU A 58 1.58 13.01 -4.97
N ASN A 59 0.40 12.97 -4.35
CA ASN A 59 0.21 13.46 -2.98
C ASN A 59 0.97 12.63 -1.93
N PHE A 60 1.10 11.32 -2.13
CA PHE A 60 1.92 10.50 -1.24
C PHE A 60 3.41 10.86 -1.40
N ILE A 61 3.87 11.01 -2.65
CA ILE A 61 5.26 11.36 -2.95
C ILE A 61 5.61 12.76 -2.41
N SER A 62 4.71 13.73 -2.51
CA SER A 62 4.93 15.10 -2.03
C SER A 62 5.16 15.17 -0.52
N GLN A 63 4.47 14.33 0.27
CA GLN A 63 4.63 14.24 1.73
C GLN A 63 5.95 13.57 2.18
N ASN A 64 6.69 13.01 1.22
CA ASN A 64 7.99 12.37 1.40
C ASN A 64 8.09 11.40 2.59
N PRO A 65 7.26 10.34 2.62
CA PRO A 65 7.33 9.32 3.66
C PRO A 65 8.57 8.43 3.52
N GLY A 66 9.04 7.93 4.65
CA GLY A 66 10.25 7.11 4.79
C GLY A 66 10.00 5.66 5.15
N LYS A 67 10.99 4.81 4.88
CA LYS A 67 11.02 3.43 5.37
C LYS A 67 10.95 3.43 6.89
N GLY A 68 10.12 2.56 7.45
CA GLY A 68 9.84 2.45 8.87
C GLY A 68 8.74 3.38 9.37
N ASP A 69 8.35 4.40 8.59
CA ASP A 69 7.26 5.29 8.96
C ASP A 69 5.96 4.51 9.12
N THR A 70 5.19 4.88 10.14
CA THR A 70 3.82 4.40 10.28
C THR A 70 2.88 5.40 9.64
N ILE A 71 2.10 4.94 8.67
CA ILE A 71 1.13 5.78 7.96
C ILE A 71 -0.29 5.37 8.30
N ILE A 72 -1.18 6.36 8.34
CA ILE A 72 -2.62 6.17 8.36
C ILE A 72 -3.16 6.60 7.01
N PHE A 73 -3.94 5.71 6.40
CA PHE A 73 -4.40 5.90 5.04
C PHE A 73 -5.82 5.40 4.86
N GLU A 74 -6.50 5.99 3.89
CA GLU A 74 -7.76 5.48 3.36
C GLU A 74 -7.48 4.62 2.13
N THR A 75 -8.10 3.45 2.07
CA THR A 75 -8.04 2.59 0.90
C THR A 75 -9.31 1.77 0.73
N THR A 76 -9.50 1.23 -0.47
CA THR A 76 -10.56 0.25 -0.74
C THR A 76 -9.93 -1.13 -0.90
N ILE A 77 -10.35 -2.09 -0.07
CA ILE A 77 -9.93 -3.48 -0.18
C ILE A 77 -10.76 -4.18 -1.26
N HIS A 78 -10.09 -4.97 -2.10
CA HIS A 78 -10.74 -5.86 -3.06
C HIS A 78 -10.17 -7.28 -2.97
N PRO A 79 -10.99 -8.32 -3.15
CA PRO A 79 -10.49 -9.68 -3.24
C PRO A 79 -9.77 -9.88 -4.57
N TYR A 80 -8.67 -10.62 -4.57
CA TYR A 80 -8.01 -11.07 -5.80
C TYR A 80 -7.54 -12.52 -5.65
N ARG A 81 -7.25 -13.19 -6.77
CA ARG A 81 -6.57 -14.49 -6.77
C ARG A 81 -5.13 -14.29 -7.21
N ASN A 82 -4.17 -14.81 -6.43
CA ASN A 82 -2.77 -14.78 -6.84
C ASN A 82 -2.51 -15.76 -7.99
N ARG A 83 -1.27 -15.78 -8.52
CA ARG A 83 -0.85 -16.70 -9.60
C ARG A 83 -1.03 -18.19 -9.25
N LYS A 84 -1.14 -18.54 -7.97
CA LYS A 84 -1.39 -19.91 -7.47
C LYS A 84 -2.88 -20.19 -7.25
N GLY A 85 -3.78 -19.27 -7.63
CA GLY A 85 -5.24 -19.40 -7.46
C GLY A 85 -5.76 -19.13 -6.05
N ILE A 86 -4.91 -18.76 -5.09
CA ILE A 86 -5.27 -18.54 -3.68
C ILE A 86 -5.97 -17.18 -3.54
N LYS A 87 -7.13 -17.16 -2.87
CA LYS A 87 -7.89 -15.94 -2.57
C LYS A 87 -7.15 -15.11 -1.52
N ASN A 88 -6.79 -13.88 -1.88
CA ASN A 88 -6.14 -12.89 -1.02
C ASN A 88 -6.90 -11.56 -1.08
N LEU A 89 -6.48 -10.62 -0.24
CA LEU A 89 -6.96 -9.24 -0.24
C LEU A 89 -5.89 -8.31 -0.83
N GLY A 90 -6.29 -7.51 -1.81
CA GLY A 90 -5.50 -6.42 -2.37
C GLY A 90 -6.13 -5.08 -1.99
N ALA A 91 -5.44 -3.99 -2.29
CA ALA A 91 -5.99 -2.65 -2.10
C ALA A 91 -5.83 -1.81 -3.36
N THR A 92 -6.82 -0.98 -3.61
CA THR A 92 -6.91 -0.07 -4.74
C THR A 92 -7.40 1.27 -4.23
N ARG A 93 -6.94 2.36 -4.87
CA ARG A 93 -7.24 3.76 -4.48
C ARG A 93 -6.71 4.06 -3.08
N PHE A 94 -5.79 5.00 -3.00
CA PHE A 94 -5.09 5.32 -1.76
C PHE A 94 -5.13 6.82 -1.51
N LYS A 95 -5.45 7.20 -0.29
CA LYS A 95 -5.33 8.57 0.22
C LYS A 95 -4.57 8.54 1.53
N LEU A 96 -3.35 9.08 1.53
CA LEU A 96 -2.60 9.30 2.77
C LEU A 96 -3.38 10.31 3.61
N ILE A 97 -3.74 9.93 4.83
CA ILE A 97 -4.35 10.86 5.78
C ILE A 97 -3.25 11.58 6.54
N LYS A 98 -2.34 10.82 7.14
CA LYS A 98 -1.19 11.36 7.88
C LYS A 98 -0.09 10.32 8.07
N ILE A 99 1.12 10.82 8.29
CA ILE A 99 2.23 10.02 8.83
C ILE A 99 2.09 10.07 10.36
N ALA A 100 1.76 8.93 10.96
CA ALA A 100 1.51 8.82 12.39
C ALA A 100 2.80 8.78 13.22
N ASN A 101 3.87 8.21 12.66
CA ASN A 101 5.18 8.16 13.30
C ASN A 101 6.27 8.15 12.22
N ARG A 102 7.19 9.12 12.28
CA ARG A 102 8.35 9.20 11.39
C ARG A 102 9.56 8.51 12.01
N GLN A 103 10.26 7.71 11.21
CA GLN A 103 11.50 7.03 11.57
C GLN A 103 12.71 7.56 10.81
N ASN A 104 12.50 8.49 9.84
CA ASN A 104 13.54 9.21 9.10
C ASN A 104 14.61 8.32 8.44
N LYS A 105 14.21 7.16 7.91
CA LYS A 105 15.06 6.33 7.04
C LYS A 105 14.84 6.72 5.57
N LEU A 106 15.50 6.01 4.65
CA LEU A 106 15.36 6.17 3.19
C LEU A 106 13.91 6.53 2.81
N SER A 107 13.76 7.68 2.18
CA SER A 107 12.50 8.28 1.75
C SER A 107 12.12 7.88 0.34
N ILE A 108 10.84 8.05 -0.01
CA ILE A 108 10.38 7.73 -1.36
C ILE A 108 11.04 8.62 -2.41
N LYS A 109 11.34 9.91 -2.13
CA LYS A 109 12.01 10.79 -3.09
C LYS A 109 13.46 10.34 -3.34
N GLU A 110 14.21 10.03 -2.28
CA GLU A 110 15.58 9.49 -2.41
C GLU A 110 15.57 8.16 -3.18
N TYR A 111 14.56 7.31 -2.96
CA TYR A 111 14.40 6.08 -3.71
C TYR A 111 14.13 6.34 -5.20
N ILE A 112 13.24 7.28 -5.52
CA ILE A 112 12.91 7.67 -6.89
C ILE A 112 14.16 8.16 -7.61
N GLU A 113 14.91 9.10 -7.02
CA GLU A 113 16.15 9.63 -7.59
C GLU A 113 17.15 8.51 -7.90
N LYS A 114 17.37 7.61 -6.93
CA LYS A 114 18.29 6.47 -7.09
C LYS A 114 17.89 5.52 -8.21
N VAL A 115 16.59 5.31 -8.42
CA VAL A 115 16.08 4.45 -9.50
C VAL A 115 16.15 5.17 -10.84
N SER A 116 15.77 6.44 -10.91
CA SER A 116 15.80 7.23 -12.15
C SER A 116 17.22 7.35 -12.71
N VAL A 117 18.24 7.51 -11.86
CA VAL A 117 19.66 7.53 -12.29
C VAL A 117 20.11 6.18 -12.87
N LYS A 118 19.52 5.06 -12.45
CA LYS A 118 19.85 3.71 -12.97
C LYS A 118 19.15 3.35 -14.28
N LEU A 119 18.12 4.11 -14.65
CA LEU A 119 17.34 3.88 -15.88
C LEU A 119 17.86 4.71 -17.07
N ILE A 120 18.88 5.56 -16.83
CA ILE A 120 19.67 6.29 -17.84
C ILE A 120 20.90 5.46 -18.16
#